data_AF-A0A6L7TKG4-F1
#
_entry.id   AF-A0A6L7TKG4-F1
#
_cell.length_a   1.000
_cell.length_b   1.000
_cell.length_c   1.000
_cell.angle_alpha   90.00
_cell.angle_beta   90.00
_cell.angle_gamma   90.00
#
_symmetry.space_group_name_H-M   'P 1'
#
loop_
_entity.id
_entity.type
_entity.pdbx_description
1 polymer ?
#
loop_
_entity_poly.entity_id
_entity_poly.type
_entity_poly.pdbx_seq_one_letter_code
_entity_poly.pdbx_strand_id
1 'polypeptide(L)'
;MRLPWMWKPWLSWPPEWGPASPADPTAPTSSSPAGKGDMTTPLPEPGELGVEGHAQMSRLFLEHAGVYLSQGDRIQASEKVWGAAAHALKSIGEQRGWIHGNHSNIYDIGGQLGREFGQEAQFLDYLSQAQAMHNNFYENIRDIPAIQRALSTVAQFVDELDVIRNSPPCPYTIQDEEDRIRLGHLLGLRRGERPPIGDHSQVGYSQTHQA
;
A
#
# COMPACT_ATOMS: atom_id res chain seq x y z
N MET A 1 35.57 18.92 -3.13
CA MET A 1 34.91 17.68 -2.65
C MET A 1 33.47 17.70 -3.13
N ARG A 2 33.16 16.88 -4.14
CA ARG A 2 31.82 16.63 -4.69
C ARG A 2 31.79 15.13 -5.02
N LEU A 3 30.77 14.44 -4.56
CA LEU A 3 30.62 12.99 -4.73
C LEU A 3 30.28 12.64 -6.20
N PRO A 4 30.74 11.48 -6.72
CA PRO A 4 30.76 11.21 -8.15
C PRO A 4 29.65 10.21 -8.55
N TRP A 5 28.64 10.69 -9.27
CA TRP A 5 27.78 9.86 -10.12
C TRP A 5 26.95 10.77 -11.04
N MET A 6 27.64 11.48 -11.93
CA MET A 6 27.02 12.15 -13.08
C MET A 6 27.40 11.34 -14.33
N TRP A 7 26.36 11.02 -15.12
CA TRP A 7 26.37 10.32 -16.41
C TRP A 7 26.60 8.80 -16.46
N LYS A 8 25.52 8.08 -16.80
CA LYS A 8 25.37 7.49 -18.14
C LYS A 8 23.93 7.67 -18.68
N PRO A 9 23.75 7.82 -20.01
CA PRO A 9 22.45 7.94 -20.65
C PRO A 9 21.88 6.54 -20.98
N TRP A 10 20.60 6.52 -21.38
CA TRP A 10 19.83 5.40 -21.96
C TRP A 10 19.16 4.42 -20.98
N LEU A 11 17.83 4.50 -20.90
CA LEU A 11 16.98 3.44 -21.44
C LEU A 11 15.61 4.03 -21.82
N SER A 12 15.30 3.91 -23.11
CA SER A 12 14.13 4.38 -23.85
C SER A 12 12.83 3.67 -23.48
N TRP A 13 11.72 4.39 -23.64
CA TRP A 13 10.36 3.99 -23.28
C TRP A 13 9.78 2.95 -24.25
N PRO A 14 8.76 2.15 -23.86
CA PRO A 14 8.01 1.29 -24.78
C PRO A 14 7.28 2.10 -25.88
N PRO A 15 7.09 1.54 -27.09
CA PRO A 15 6.79 2.32 -28.30
C PRO A 15 5.34 2.83 -28.42
N GLU A 16 4.46 2.48 -27.50
CA GLU A 16 3.04 2.85 -27.57
C GLU A 16 2.71 4.24 -26.98
N TRP A 17 3.71 4.97 -26.45
CA TRP A 17 3.50 6.31 -25.85
C TRP A 17 4.58 7.35 -26.22
N GLY A 18 5.02 7.39 -27.49
CA GLY A 18 5.89 8.47 -28.01
C GLY A 18 5.82 8.60 -29.55
N PRO A 19 6.15 9.78 -30.14
CA PRO A 19 5.98 10.02 -31.58
C PRO A 19 7.01 9.24 -32.41
N ALA A 20 6.63 8.89 -33.66
CA ALA A 20 7.31 7.91 -34.51
C ALA A 20 8.69 8.30 -35.10
N SER A 21 9.52 7.26 -35.31
CA SER A 21 10.59 7.02 -36.33
C SER A 21 12.00 7.65 -36.20
N PRO A 22 13.05 7.08 -36.87
CA PRO A 22 13.38 5.66 -37.13
C PRO A 22 14.87 5.25 -36.87
N ALA A 23 15.07 3.93 -36.73
CA ALA A 23 16.24 3.03 -36.89
C ALA A 23 17.70 3.56 -36.92
N ASP A 24 18.61 2.88 -36.19
CA ASP A 24 19.63 2.00 -36.82
C ASP A 24 20.33 1.05 -35.79
N PRO A 25 20.72 -0.19 -36.16
CA PRO A 25 21.22 -1.24 -35.28
C PRO A 25 22.73 -1.43 -35.40
N THR A 26 23.47 -1.54 -34.29
CA THR A 26 24.74 -2.31 -34.28
C THR A 26 25.32 -2.49 -32.87
N ALA A 27 25.21 -3.75 -32.41
CA ALA A 27 26.28 -4.49 -31.72
C ALA A 27 26.51 -4.22 -30.20
N PRO A 28 27.26 -5.10 -29.48
CA PRO A 28 26.67 -6.18 -28.68
C PRO A 28 27.12 -6.17 -27.21
N THR A 29 26.53 -7.11 -26.46
CA THR A 29 26.58 -7.35 -25.01
C THR A 29 27.86 -8.02 -24.52
N SER A 30 28.25 -7.76 -23.25
CA SER A 30 28.96 -8.73 -22.40
C SER A 30 28.74 -8.49 -20.89
N SER A 31 28.12 -9.50 -20.27
CA SER A 31 28.17 -10.07 -18.89
C SER A 31 29.35 -9.67 -17.97
N SER A 32 29.34 -9.64 -16.61
CA SER A 32 28.45 -9.98 -15.46
C SER A 32 29.21 -9.53 -14.17
N PRO A 33 28.90 -9.91 -12.90
CA PRO A 33 27.65 -9.91 -12.11
C PRO A 33 27.81 -9.17 -10.75
N ALA A 34 26.74 -8.60 -10.19
CA ALA A 34 26.56 -8.46 -8.73
C ALA A 34 25.10 -8.04 -8.43
N GLY A 35 24.44 -8.79 -7.55
CA GLY A 35 23.00 -8.73 -7.29
C GLY A 35 22.46 -7.34 -6.97
N LYS A 36 21.47 -6.93 -7.74
CA LYS A 36 20.54 -5.84 -7.43
C LYS A 36 19.14 -6.45 -7.40
N GLY A 37 18.32 -6.04 -6.44
CA GLY A 37 16.89 -6.32 -6.47
C GLY A 37 16.33 -5.95 -7.84
N ASP A 38 15.62 -6.90 -8.43
CA ASP A 38 15.25 -6.82 -9.84
C ASP A 38 14.07 -5.87 -10.04
N MET A 39 14.37 -4.61 -10.38
CA MET A 39 13.39 -3.61 -10.85
C MET A 39 12.72 -4.00 -12.19
N THR A 40 13.02 -5.18 -12.73
CA THR A 40 12.43 -5.73 -13.96
C THR A 40 11.30 -6.72 -13.67
N THR A 41 10.99 -6.96 -12.39
CA THR A 41 9.80 -7.73 -11.99
C THR A 41 8.55 -7.03 -12.55
N PRO A 42 7.82 -7.66 -13.50
CA PRO A 42 6.62 -7.06 -14.06
C PRO A 42 5.61 -6.84 -12.93
N LEU A 43 4.97 -5.66 -12.91
CA LEU A 43 3.87 -5.43 -11.99
C LEU A 43 2.79 -6.48 -12.30
N PRO A 44 2.34 -7.27 -11.32
CA PRO A 44 1.27 -8.22 -11.52
C PRO A 44 0.01 -7.53 -12.06
N GLU A 45 -0.67 -8.20 -12.99
CA GLU A 45 -1.84 -7.66 -13.69
C GLU A 45 -2.96 -7.25 -12.71
N PRO A 46 -3.68 -6.12 -12.95
CA PRO A 46 -4.75 -5.65 -12.09
C PRO A 46 -5.97 -6.59 -12.13
N GLY A 47 -5.94 -7.66 -11.32
CA GLY A 47 -7.03 -8.63 -11.21
C GLY A 47 -6.67 -9.95 -10.54
N GLU A 48 -5.38 -10.23 -10.32
CA GLU A 48 -4.91 -11.57 -9.89
C GLU A 48 -4.08 -11.56 -8.60
N LEU A 49 -4.07 -10.46 -7.87
CA LEU A 49 -3.18 -10.31 -6.73
C LEU A 49 -3.79 -10.83 -5.43
N GLY A 50 -3.21 -11.91 -4.90
CA GLY A 50 -3.47 -12.36 -3.53
C GLY A 50 -2.88 -11.41 -2.47
N VAL A 51 -3.08 -11.76 -1.21
CA VAL A 51 -2.67 -10.98 -0.02
C VAL A 51 -1.23 -10.48 -0.12
N GLU A 52 -0.28 -11.39 -0.32
CA GLU A 52 1.15 -11.09 -0.40
C GLU A 52 1.52 -10.25 -1.63
N GLY A 53 0.85 -10.48 -2.76
CA GLY A 53 1.12 -9.73 -3.97
C GLY A 53 0.69 -8.27 -3.84
N HIS A 54 -0.45 -8.01 -3.19
CA HIS A 54 -0.84 -6.65 -2.82
C HIS A 54 0.11 -6.02 -1.79
N ALA A 55 0.56 -6.77 -0.79
CA ALA A 55 1.53 -6.26 0.19
C ALA A 55 2.87 -5.86 -0.46
N GLN A 56 3.40 -6.70 -1.35
CA GLN A 56 4.64 -6.44 -2.08
C GLN A 56 4.50 -5.22 -3.00
N MET A 57 3.38 -5.12 -3.72
CA MET A 57 3.08 -3.96 -4.58
C MET A 57 3.04 -2.65 -3.80
N SER A 58 2.46 -2.66 -2.59
CA SER A 58 2.45 -1.48 -1.72
C SER A 58 3.87 -0.99 -1.41
N ARG A 59 4.78 -1.91 -1.04
CA ARG A 59 6.18 -1.59 -0.73
C ARG A 59 6.95 -1.10 -1.96
N LEU A 60 6.75 -1.76 -3.11
CA LEU A 60 7.37 -1.34 -4.37
C LEU A 60 6.94 0.08 -4.77
N PHE A 61 5.67 0.42 -4.54
CA PHE A 61 5.16 1.77 -4.82
C PHE A 61 5.73 2.84 -3.87
N LEU A 62 6.01 2.54 -2.61
CA LEU A 62 6.75 3.46 -1.73
C LEU A 62 8.17 3.73 -2.25
N GLU A 63 8.88 2.70 -2.70
CA GLU A 63 10.21 2.84 -3.30
C GLU A 63 10.15 3.71 -4.56
N HIS A 64 9.25 3.36 -5.49
CA HIS A 64 9.07 4.11 -6.74
C HIS A 64 8.66 5.56 -6.48
N ALA A 65 7.79 5.83 -5.51
CA ALA A 65 7.42 7.19 -5.12
C ALA A 65 8.64 8.03 -4.72
N GLY A 66 9.56 7.45 -3.93
CA GLY A 66 10.82 8.10 -3.57
C GLY A 66 11.72 8.38 -4.77
N VAL A 67 11.82 7.43 -5.71
CA VAL A 67 12.59 7.60 -6.95
C VAL A 67 12.04 8.74 -7.80
N TYR A 68 10.73 8.74 -8.10
CA TYR A 68 10.10 9.80 -8.89
C TYR A 68 10.22 11.17 -8.22
N LEU A 69 10.05 11.23 -6.90
CA LEU A 69 10.19 12.46 -6.14
C LEU A 69 11.63 13.02 -6.23
N SER A 70 12.64 12.15 -6.16
CA SER A 70 14.06 12.56 -6.31
C SER A 70 14.38 13.11 -7.70
N GLN A 71 13.62 12.69 -8.71
CA GLN A 71 13.73 13.16 -10.09
C GLN A 71 12.89 14.44 -10.36
N GLY A 72 12.11 14.88 -9.38
CA GLY A 72 11.19 16.02 -9.52
C GLY A 72 9.89 15.70 -10.26
N ASP A 73 9.60 14.42 -10.53
CA ASP A 73 8.35 13.99 -11.14
C ASP A 73 7.25 13.92 -10.07
N ARG A 74 6.59 15.06 -9.86
CA ARG A 74 5.53 15.22 -8.87
C ARG A 74 4.28 14.38 -9.16
N ILE A 75 3.96 14.19 -10.44
CA ILE A 75 2.76 13.47 -10.87
C ILE A 75 2.93 11.98 -10.59
N GLN A 76 4.03 11.39 -11.05
CA GLN A 76 4.29 9.97 -10.81
C GLN A 76 4.58 9.67 -9.34
N ALA A 77 5.28 10.54 -8.63
CA ALA A 77 5.49 10.38 -7.19
C ALA A 77 4.14 10.30 -6.46
N SER A 78 3.21 11.22 -6.75
CA SER A 78 1.89 11.22 -6.13
C SER A 78 1.06 9.99 -6.46
N GLU A 79 1.05 9.55 -7.72
CA GLU A 79 0.33 8.33 -8.11
C GLU A 79 0.85 7.10 -7.35
N LYS A 80 2.16 6.99 -7.18
CA LYS A 80 2.77 5.88 -6.46
C LYS A 80 2.50 5.94 -4.95
N VAL A 81 2.45 7.15 -4.35
CA VAL A 81 2.02 7.30 -2.95
C VAL A 81 0.57 6.82 -2.77
N TRP A 82 -0.35 7.21 -3.66
CA TRP A 82 -1.73 6.72 -3.63
C TRP A 82 -1.79 5.19 -3.77
N GLY A 83 -1.12 4.67 -4.79
CA GLY A 83 -1.06 3.23 -5.05
C GLY A 83 -0.54 2.43 -3.86
N ALA A 84 0.47 2.94 -3.15
CA ALA A 84 1.01 2.28 -1.97
C ALA A 84 -0.05 2.06 -0.88
N ALA A 85 -0.81 3.11 -0.53
CA ALA A 85 -1.90 3.00 0.45
C ALA A 85 -3.01 2.06 -0.05
N ALA A 86 -3.43 2.21 -1.31
CA ALA A 86 -4.49 1.40 -1.90
C ALA A 86 -4.13 -0.10 -1.88
N HIS A 87 -2.90 -0.46 -2.27
CA HIS A 87 -2.47 -1.86 -2.26
C HIS A 87 -2.31 -2.44 -0.85
N ALA A 88 -1.86 -1.65 0.14
CA ALA A 88 -1.82 -2.13 1.52
C ALA A 88 -3.22 -2.45 2.06
N LEU A 89 -4.20 -1.58 1.78
CA LEU A 89 -5.59 -1.82 2.16
C LEU A 89 -6.22 -2.97 1.38
N LYS A 90 -5.94 -3.11 0.07
CA LYS A 90 -6.36 -4.28 -0.71
C LYS A 90 -5.77 -5.58 -0.15
N SER A 91 -4.53 -5.58 0.33
CA SER A 91 -3.93 -6.76 0.97
C SER A 91 -4.74 -7.21 2.20
N ILE A 92 -5.19 -6.26 3.03
CA ILE A 92 -6.07 -6.57 4.17
C ILE A 92 -7.46 -6.98 3.71
N GLY A 93 -8.03 -6.30 2.71
CA GLY A 93 -9.33 -6.67 2.14
C GLY A 93 -9.33 -8.10 1.62
N GLU A 94 -8.30 -8.48 0.88
CA GLU A 94 -8.08 -9.84 0.39
C GLU A 94 -7.95 -10.83 1.55
N GLN A 95 -7.14 -10.51 2.57
CA GLN A 95 -6.93 -11.37 3.73
C GLN A 95 -8.21 -11.61 4.53
N ARG A 96 -9.09 -10.61 4.58
CA ARG A 96 -10.33 -10.62 5.36
C ARG A 96 -11.58 -10.96 4.54
N GLY A 97 -11.43 -11.21 3.24
CA GLY A 97 -12.54 -11.45 2.33
C GLY A 97 -13.47 -10.23 2.15
N TRP A 98 -12.96 -9.02 2.37
CA TRP A 98 -13.71 -7.77 2.17
C TRP A 98 -13.60 -7.31 0.72
N ILE A 99 -14.66 -6.70 0.21
CA ILE A 99 -14.67 -6.11 -1.14
C ILE A 99 -13.63 -4.99 -1.18
N HIS A 100 -12.77 -4.99 -2.22
CA HIS A 100 -11.64 -4.06 -2.37
C HIS A 100 -11.42 -3.58 -3.82
N GLY A 101 -12.41 -3.80 -4.69
CA GLY A 101 -12.26 -3.65 -6.14
C GLY A 101 -12.24 -2.22 -6.67
N ASN A 102 -12.72 -1.24 -5.91
CA ASN A 102 -12.76 0.16 -6.33
C ASN A 102 -12.30 1.13 -5.22
N HIS A 103 -12.20 2.43 -5.55
CA HIS A 103 -11.75 3.45 -4.61
C HIS A 103 -12.64 3.56 -3.37
N SER A 104 -13.97 3.49 -3.50
CA SER A 104 -14.88 3.52 -2.33
C SER A 104 -14.54 2.42 -1.35
N ASN A 105 -14.25 1.21 -1.85
CA ASN A 105 -13.90 0.10 -1.00
C ASN A 105 -12.62 0.34 -0.18
N ILE A 106 -11.63 1.05 -0.74
CA ILE A 106 -10.41 1.40 0.00
C ILE A 106 -10.74 2.26 1.23
N TYR A 107 -11.66 3.22 1.09
CA TYR A 107 -12.14 4.02 2.21
C TYR A 107 -12.95 3.21 3.22
N ASP A 108 -13.80 2.31 2.74
CA ASP A 108 -14.60 1.45 3.61
C ASP A 108 -13.69 0.58 4.49
N ILE A 109 -12.66 -0.04 3.90
CA ILE A 109 -11.65 -0.84 4.61
C ILE A 109 -10.94 0.01 5.66
N GLY A 110 -10.38 1.16 5.28
CA GLY A 110 -9.64 2.01 6.21
C GLY A 110 -10.53 2.57 7.33
N GLY A 111 -11.75 2.98 7.02
CA GLY A 111 -12.72 3.43 8.02
C GLY A 111 -13.14 2.31 8.98
N GLN A 112 -13.29 1.09 8.47
CA GLN A 112 -13.57 -0.07 9.31
C GLN A 112 -12.40 -0.41 10.24
N LEU A 113 -11.17 -0.44 9.72
CA LEU A 113 -9.98 -0.64 10.55
C LEU A 113 -9.84 0.45 11.62
N GLY A 114 -10.09 1.71 11.26
CA GLY A 114 -10.14 2.82 12.22
C GLY A 114 -11.09 2.53 13.38
N ARG A 115 -12.31 2.03 13.09
CA ARG A 115 -13.30 1.67 14.13
C ARG A 115 -12.88 0.47 14.97
N GLU A 116 -12.37 -0.57 14.32
CA GLU A 116 -11.95 -1.80 15.01
C GLU A 116 -10.82 -1.57 16.03
N PHE A 117 -9.92 -0.63 15.72
CA PHE A 117 -8.78 -0.31 16.58
C PHE A 117 -8.97 0.98 17.41
N GLY A 118 -10.13 1.63 17.34
CA GLY A 118 -10.41 2.89 18.06
C GLY A 118 -9.48 4.05 17.66
N GLN A 119 -9.09 4.09 16.38
CA GLN A 119 -8.15 5.03 15.77
C GLN A 119 -8.78 5.72 14.54
N GLU A 120 -10.09 5.96 14.56
CA GLU A 120 -10.85 6.48 13.41
C GLU A 120 -10.25 7.77 12.86
N ALA A 121 -9.92 8.73 13.73
CA ALA A 121 -9.36 10.02 13.32
C ALA A 121 -8.01 9.84 12.59
N GLN A 122 -7.13 8.99 13.12
CA GLN A 122 -5.82 8.75 12.53
C GLN A 122 -5.93 8.04 11.17
N PHE A 123 -6.81 7.04 11.06
CA PHE A 123 -7.05 6.35 9.79
C PHE A 123 -7.65 7.29 8.74
N LEU A 124 -8.57 8.18 9.13
CA LEU A 124 -9.11 9.21 8.25
C LEU A 124 -8.03 10.20 7.79
N ASP A 125 -7.10 10.57 8.66
CA ASP A 125 -5.97 11.43 8.31
C ASP A 125 -5.04 10.74 7.29
N TYR A 126 -4.73 9.45 7.48
CA TYR A 126 -3.96 8.67 6.52
C TYR A 126 -4.63 8.59 5.15
N LEU A 127 -5.92 8.26 5.11
CA LEU A 127 -6.70 8.19 3.88
C LEU A 127 -6.77 9.54 3.18
N SER A 128 -6.94 10.63 3.94
CA SER A 128 -6.98 11.99 3.40
C SER A 128 -5.66 12.38 2.74
N GLN A 129 -4.53 11.99 3.34
CA GLN A 129 -3.20 12.25 2.79
C GLN A 129 -2.93 11.44 1.52
N ALA A 130 -3.36 10.18 1.47
CA ALA A 130 -3.29 9.35 0.27
C ALA A 130 -4.16 9.93 -0.87
N GLN A 131 -5.40 10.32 -0.56
CA GLN A 131 -6.31 10.94 -1.53
C GLN A 131 -5.79 12.26 -2.08
N ALA A 132 -5.14 13.07 -1.25
CA ALA A 132 -4.54 14.32 -1.69
C ALA A 132 -3.47 14.09 -2.78
N MET A 133 -2.79 12.94 -2.76
CA MET A 133 -1.84 12.54 -3.81
C MET A 133 -2.56 12.04 -5.05
N HIS A 134 -3.64 11.28 -4.91
CA HIS A 134 -4.46 10.88 -6.05
C HIS A 134 -5.06 12.10 -6.78
N ASN A 135 -5.53 13.12 -6.05
CA ASN A 135 -5.96 14.38 -6.65
C ASN A 135 -4.78 15.10 -7.34
N ASN A 136 -3.60 15.09 -6.71
CA ASN A 136 -2.41 15.70 -7.31
C ASN A 136 -1.97 15.05 -8.61
N PHE A 137 -2.20 13.74 -8.80
CA PHE A 137 -1.93 13.07 -10.07
C PHE A 137 -2.71 13.72 -11.23
N TYR A 138 -3.96 14.14 -11.00
CA TYR A 138 -4.78 14.82 -12.01
C TYR A 138 -4.52 16.33 -12.09
N GLU A 139 -4.28 16.98 -10.95
CA GLU A 139 -4.28 18.45 -10.87
C GLU A 139 -2.87 19.06 -10.83
N ASN A 140 -1.84 18.29 -10.42
CA ASN A 140 -0.45 18.72 -10.28
C ASN A 140 -0.24 19.98 -9.40
N ILE A 141 -1.09 20.15 -8.39
CA ILE A 141 -1.15 21.32 -7.50
C ILE A 141 -0.22 21.27 -6.28
N ARG A 142 0.33 20.09 -5.92
CA ARG A 142 1.19 19.89 -4.74
C ARG A 142 2.65 20.13 -5.09
N ASP A 143 3.38 20.77 -4.17
CA ASP A 143 4.82 20.95 -4.28
C ASP A 143 5.59 19.74 -3.72
N ILE A 144 6.90 19.72 -3.97
CA ILE A 144 7.78 18.62 -3.51
C ILE A 144 7.71 18.41 -1.99
N PRO A 145 7.78 19.46 -1.14
CA PRO A 145 7.64 19.31 0.31
C PRO A 145 6.31 18.67 0.74
N ALA A 146 5.19 19.04 0.11
CA ALA A 146 3.89 18.43 0.41
C ALA A 146 3.86 16.95 0.03
N ILE A 147 4.40 16.59 -1.14
CA ILE A 147 4.49 15.19 -1.59
C ILE A 147 5.41 14.39 -0.69
N GLN A 148 6.53 14.96 -0.25
CA GLN A 148 7.46 14.30 0.67
C GLN A 148 6.81 14.02 2.04
N ARG A 149 6.01 14.96 2.54
CA ARG A 149 5.22 14.76 3.76
C ARG A 149 4.20 13.63 3.57
N ALA A 150 3.46 13.65 2.47
CA ALA A 150 2.48 12.60 2.17
C ALA A 150 3.13 11.23 2.04
N LEU A 151 4.29 11.13 1.37
CA LEU A 151 5.08 9.90 1.27
C LEU A 151 5.47 9.38 2.66
N SER A 152 5.96 10.24 3.54
CA SER A 152 6.31 9.84 4.92
C SER A 152 5.08 9.39 5.71
N THR A 153 3.94 10.07 5.56
CA THR A 153 2.69 9.72 6.26
C THR A 153 2.14 8.39 5.75
N VAL A 154 2.13 8.16 4.44
CA VAL A 154 1.65 6.90 3.85
C VAL A 154 2.61 5.76 4.15
N ALA A 155 3.92 5.98 4.22
CA ALA A 155 4.86 4.95 4.65
C ALA A 155 4.54 4.45 6.06
N GLN A 156 4.27 5.36 7.00
CA GLN A 156 3.83 5.00 8.36
C GLN A 156 2.51 4.23 8.33
N PHE A 157 1.55 4.67 7.52
CA PHE A 157 0.28 3.97 7.39
C PHE A 157 0.47 2.53 6.88
N VAL A 158 1.31 2.34 5.86
CA VAL A 158 1.63 1.00 5.33
C VAL A 158 2.31 0.14 6.40
N ASP A 159 3.19 0.69 7.22
CA ASP A 159 3.80 -0.04 8.35
C ASP A 159 2.74 -0.48 9.38
N GLU A 160 1.79 0.38 9.72
CA GLU A 160 0.68 0.02 10.61
C GLU A 160 -0.22 -1.06 9.99
N LEU A 161 -0.55 -0.94 8.70
CA LEU A 161 -1.34 -1.94 7.99
C LEU A 161 -0.61 -3.29 7.90
N ASP A 162 0.71 -3.30 7.78
CA ASP A 162 1.53 -4.51 7.84
C ASP A 162 1.47 -5.15 9.24
N VAL A 163 1.53 -4.35 10.31
CA VAL A 163 1.34 -4.85 11.67
C VAL A 163 -0.06 -5.44 11.82
N ILE A 164 -1.10 -4.77 11.32
CA ILE A 164 -2.49 -5.25 11.36
C ILE A 164 -2.67 -6.54 10.58
N ARG A 165 -2.14 -6.64 9.36
CA ARG A 165 -2.22 -7.84 8.52
C ARG A 165 -1.52 -9.03 9.17
N ASN A 166 -0.39 -8.80 9.83
CA ASN A 166 0.37 -9.85 10.49
C ASN A 166 -0.13 -10.14 11.92
N SER A 167 -1.05 -9.32 12.43
CA SER A 167 -1.71 -9.53 13.70
C SER A 167 -2.97 -10.38 13.50
N PRO A 168 -3.35 -11.20 14.49
CA PRO A 168 -4.65 -11.84 14.44
C PRO A 168 -5.77 -10.77 14.41
N PRO A 169 -6.84 -10.98 13.64
CA PRO A 169 -7.87 -9.96 13.40
C PRO A 169 -8.52 -9.47 14.71
N CYS A 170 -8.74 -8.16 14.80
CA CYS A 170 -9.27 -7.48 15.98
C CYS A 170 -10.69 -6.91 15.75
N PRO A 171 -11.61 -6.99 16.73
CA PRO A 171 -11.66 -8.08 17.69
C PRO A 171 -12.08 -9.31 16.90
N TYR A 172 -11.39 -10.43 17.11
CA TYR A 172 -11.92 -11.77 16.93
C TYR A 172 -13.44 -11.71 16.97
N THR A 173 -14.12 -12.20 15.94
CA THR A 173 -15.50 -12.60 16.17
C THR A 173 -15.39 -13.69 17.23
N ILE A 174 -15.53 -13.34 18.51
CA ILE A 174 -15.56 -14.31 19.60
C ILE A 174 -16.86 -15.07 19.36
N GLN A 175 -16.78 -16.16 18.62
CA GLN A 175 -17.96 -16.97 18.32
C GLN A 175 -18.31 -17.84 19.53
N ASP A 176 -17.29 -18.19 20.34
CA ASP A 176 -17.42 -19.05 21.49
C ASP A 176 -16.38 -18.76 22.61
N GLU A 177 -16.43 -19.58 23.65
CA GLU A 177 -15.55 -19.50 24.82
C GLU A 177 -14.08 -19.85 24.52
N GLU A 178 -13.82 -20.64 23.46
CA GLU A 178 -12.48 -21.08 23.09
C GLU A 178 -11.69 -19.93 22.44
N ASP A 179 -12.33 -19.16 21.56
CA ASP A 179 -11.79 -17.93 20.97
C ASP A 179 -11.39 -16.91 22.06
N ARG A 180 -12.21 -16.80 23.11
CA ARG A 180 -11.95 -15.92 24.25
C ARG A 180 -10.71 -16.35 25.03
N ILE A 181 -10.57 -17.65 25.29
CA ILE A 181 -9.41 -18.21 26.00
C ILE A 181 -8.13 -18.00 25.17
N ARG A 182 -8.20 -18.25 23.86
CA ARG A 182 -7.08 -18.04 22.93
C ARG A 182 -6.62 -16.58 22.90
N LEU A 183 -7.58 -15.65 22.84
CA LEU A 183 -7.31 -14.21 22.92
C LEU A 183 -6.69 -13.80 24.25
N GLY A 184 -7.19 -14.35 25.36
CA GLY A 184 -6.62 -14.13 26.68
C GLY A 184 -5.16 -14.57 26.78
N HIS A 185 -4.82 -15.72 26.20
CA HIS A 185 -3.43 -16.19 26.14
C HIS A 185 -2.53 -15.28 25.29
N LEU A 186 -3.02 -14.84 24.13
CA LEU A 186 -2.22 -14.06 23.17
C LEU A 186 -1.93 -12.64 23.69
N LEU A 187 -2.86 -12.06 24.46
CA LEU A 187 -2.71 -10.76 25.11
C LEU A 187 -2.04 -10.82 26.50
N GLY A 188 -1.64 -12.01 26.96
CA GLY A 188 -1.03 -12.18 28.29
C GLY A 188 -1.96 -11.86 29.46
N LEU A 189 -3.27 -11.99 29.27
CA LEU A 189 -4.28 -11.71 30.30
C LEU A 189 -4.32 -12.81 31.35
N ARG A 190 -4.54 -12.43 32.61
CA ARG A 190 -4.71 -13.38 33.71
C ARG A 190 -6.08 -14.05 33.65
N ARG A 191 -6.18 -15.24 34.27
CA ARG A 191 -7.43 -16.00 34.33
C ARG A 191 -8.55 -15.14 34.95
N GLY A 192 -9.55 -14.76 34.16
CA GLY A 192 -10.68 -13.92 34.56
C GLY A 192 -10.61 -12.45 34.09
N GLU A 193 -9.50 -12.01 33.50
CA GLU A 193 -9.40 -10.70 32.85
C GLU A 193 -10.07 -10.74 31.46
N ARG A 194 -10.81 -9.68 31.13
CA ARG A 194 -11.48 -9.55 29.83
C ARG A 194 -10.60 -8.74 28.87
N PRO A 195 -10.45 -9.18 27.61
CA PRO A 195 -9.84 -8.35 26.58
C PRO A 195 -10.58 -7.02 26.45
N PRO A 196 -9.89 -5.92 26.11
CA PRO A 196 -10.57 -4.70 25.67
C PRO A 196 -11.27 -5.02 24.34
N ILE A 197 -12.54 -5.37 24.43
CA ILE A 197 -13.40 -5.66 23.27
C ILE A 197 -13.95 -4.32 22.77
N GLY A 198 -13.65 -3.95 21.52
CA GLY A 198 -14.33 -2.86 20.83
C GLY A 198 -15.81 -3.21 20.60
N ASP A 199 -16.69 -2.21 20.59
CA ASP A 199 -18.13 -2.42 20.42
C ASP A 199 -18.46 -3.02 19.04
N HIS A 200 -18.83 -4.30 19.04
CA HIS A 200 -19.19 -5.06 17.84
C HIS A 200 -20.47 -4.57 17.15
N SER A 201 -21.29 -3.72 17.78
CA SER A 201 -22.49 -3.18 17.14
C SER A 201 -22.18 -2.15 16.03
N GLN A 202 -20.91 -1.73 15.90
CA GLN A 202 -20.47 -0.72 14.93
C GLN A 202 -19.64 -1.29 13.75
N VAL A 203 -19.32 -2.58 13.74
CA VAL A 203 -18.73 -3.26 12.59
C VAL A 203 -19.85 -3.79 11.71
N GLY A 204 -20.25 -3.00 10.72
CA GLY A 204 -21.25 -3.37 9.74
C GLY A 204 -20.77 -4.55 8.89
N TYR A 205 -21.28 -5.74 9.17
CA TYR A 205 -21.15 -6.88 8.26
C TYR A 205 -22.00 -6.63 7.01
N SER A 206 -21.36 -6.46 5.85
CA SER A 206 -22.03 -6.71 4.56
C SER A 206 -21.92 -8.21 4.26
N GLN A 207 -22.97 -8.96 4.61
CA GLN A 207 -23.12 -10.33 4.15
C GLN A 207 -23.50 -10.35 2.67
N THR A 208 -22.55 -10.60 1.77
CA THR A 208 -22.85 -11.19 0.45
C THR A 208 -21.66 -12.01 -0.06
N HIS A 209 -21.56 -13.25 0.38
CA HIS A 209 -21.16 -14.37 -0.47
C HIS A 209 -21.99 -15.59 -0.05
N GLN A 210 -23.25 -15.62 -0.52
CA GLN A 210 -23.92 -16.89 -0.78
C GLN A 210 -23.59 -17.24 -2.23
N ALA A 211 -22.88 -18.35 -2.41
CA ALA A 211 -22.90 -19.15 -3.63
C ALA A 211 -23.68 -20.43 -3.35
#